data_AF-A0A7K1GTE4-F1
#
_entry.id   AF-A0A7K1GTE4-F1
#
_cell.length_a   1.000
_cell.length_b   1.000
_cell.length_c   1.000
_cell.angle_alpha   90.00
_cell.angle_beta   90.00
_cell.angle_gamma   90.00
#
_symmetry.space_group_name_H-M   'P 1'
#
loop_
_entity.id
_entity.type
_entity.pdbx_description
1 polymer ?
#
loop_
_entity_poly.entity_id
_entity_poly.type
_entity_poly.pdbx_seq_one_letter_code
_entity_poly.pdbx_strand_id
1 'polypeptide(L)'
;MKSIFTGGRRKVVAVMAIALVASLTQVSSSGAAGADTPKRGGNITVGIFDSFPGYCMADNLANSSLMGARTIYETWVEQRADGKIVPYLLKSFEHSADNKTWLLTVRDGIKFHDGTPVDADALLINLQALRGALYINGLIGKTPKSTGKLGTAVGFTANIQDVVKTGAMSVQITLFQPESDYPESLYASGRFFARAPSQILGADCSTKPVGTGAFKLVTT
;
A
#
# COMPACT_ATOMS: atom_id res chain seq x y z
N MET A 1 -24.61 -30.41 -49.57
CA MET A 1 -24.45 -29.09 -50.25
C MET A 1 -22.95 -28.82 -50.35
N LYS A 2 -22.15 -29.37 -51.29
CA LYS A 2 -22.06 -29.13 -52.74
C LYS A 2 -22.12 -27.65 -53.15
N SER A 3 -20.93 -27.06 -53.30
CA SER A 3 -20.50 -26.13 -54.36
C SER A 3 -21.33 -24.87 -54.60
N ILE A 4 -20.83 -23.71 -54.17
CA ILE A 4 -21.05 -22.45 -54.89
C ILE A 4 -19.76 -21.61 -54.84
N PHE A 5 -19.36 -21.10 -56.02
CA PHE A 5 -18.25 -20.17 -56.33
C PHE A 5 -16.86 -20.74 -56.65
N THR A 6 -16.76 -21.26 -57.87
CA THR A 6 -15.61 -21.10 -58.76
C THR A 6 -15.56 -19.69 -59.36
N GLY A 7 -14.36 -19.15 -59.54
CA GLY A 7 -14.06 -18.13 -60.55
C GLY A 7 -13.41 -16.85 -60.04
N GLY A 8 -12.25 -16.49 -60.62
CA GLY A 8 -11.83 -15.08 -60.67
C GLY A 8 -10.52 -14.70 -59.98
N ARG A 9 -9.47 -15.52 -60.03
CA ARG A 9 -8.09 -14.99 -59.90
C ARG A 9 -7.84 -14.05 -61.08
N ARG A 10 -7.86 -12.74 -60.85
CA ARG A 10 -7.04 -11.66 -61.48
C ARG A 10 -7.79 -10.34 -61.38
N LYS A 11 -7.06 -9.29 -60.99
CA LYS A 11 -7.38 -7.85 -61.06
C LYS A 11 -8.09 -7.21 -59.85
N VAL A 12 -7.44 -7.15 -58.69
CA VAL A 12 -7.53 -5.95 -57.82
C VAL A 12 -6.20 -5.78 -57.04
N VAL A 13 -5.11 -5.52 -57.75
CA VAL A 13 -3.86 -5.01 -57.16
C VAL A 13 -3.59 -3.68 -57.88
N ALA A 14 -4.33 -2.62 -57.52
CA ALA A 14 -4.03 -1.23 -57.93
C ALA A 14 -5.02 -0.18 -57.35
N VAL A 15 -5.47 -0.30 -56.09
CA VAL A 15 -6.11 0.84 -55.39
C VAL A 15 -5.49 1.08 -54.00
N MET A 16 -4.44 0.33 -53.65
CA MET A 16 -3.80 0.34 -52.34
C MET A 16 -2.68 1.40 -52.23
N ALA A 17 -2.92 2.63 -52.73
CA ALA A 17 -1.91 3.70 -52.69
C ALA A 17 -2.43 5.15 -52.55
N ILE A 18 -3.75 5.40 -52.49
CA ILE A 18 -4.28 6.79 -52.37
C ILE A 18 -5.22 6.98 -51.15
N ALA A 19 -5.39 5.96 -50.30
CA ALA A 19 -6.19 6.08 -49.06
C ALA A 19 -5.34 6.02 -47.77
N LEU A 20 -4.05 6.35 -47.83
CA LEU A 20 -3.13 6.34 -46.68
C LEU A 20 -2.60 7.73 -46.28
N VAL A 21 -3.29 8.81 -46.70
CA VAL A 21 -2.91 10.20 -46.37
C VAL A 21 -4.06 10.99 -45.71
N ALA A 22 -5.23 10.38 -45.48
CA ALA A 22 -6.39 11.05 -44.89
C ALA A 22 -6.72 10.68 -43.43
N SER A 23 -5.85 9.92 -42.75
CA SER A 23 -6.02 9.52 -41.34
C SER A 23 -4.89 10.02 -40.43
N LEU A 24 -4.22 11.11 -40.84
CA LEU A 24 -3.50 12.02 -39.94
C LEU A 24 -4.44 13.09 -39.37
N THR A 25 -5.65 12.70 -38.97
CA THR A 25 -6.34 13.47 -37.94
C THR A 25 -5.43 13.41 -36.73
N GLN A 26 -4.70 14.50 -36.51
CA GLN A 26 -4.14 14.87 -35.22
C GLN A 26 -5.10 14.33 -34.17
N VAL A 27 -4.64 13.34 -33.39
CA VAL A 27 -5.10 13.24 -32.02
C VAL A 27 -4.57 14.50 -31.39
N SER A 28 -5.31 15.60 -31.58
CA SER A 28 -5.21 16.75 -30.72
C SER A 28 -5.33 16.14 -29.35
N SER A 29 -4.24 16.20 -28.59
CA SER A 29 -4.33 16.04 -27.17
C SER A 29 -5.48 16.94 -26.76
N SER A 30 -6.60 16.36 -26.32
CA SER A 30 -7.53 17.05 -25.44
C SER A 30 -6.78 17.29 -24.14
N GLY A 31 -5.72 18.11 -24.19
CA GLY A 31 -5.31 18.89 -23.05
C GLY A 31 -6.53 19.72 -22.74
N ALA A 32 -7.10 19.51 -21.56
CA ALA A 32 -8.18 20.31 -21.03
C ALA A 32 -7.70 21.76 -20.91
N ALA A 33 -7.71 22.49 -22.03
CA ALA A 33 -7.52 23.92 -22.10
C ALA A 33 -8.79 24.53 -21.49
N GLY A 34 -8.72 24.80 -20.19
CA GLY A 34 -9.86 25.26 -19.39
C GLY A 34 -9.98 24.63 -18.00
N ALA A 35 -9.08 23.73 -17.60
CA ALA A 35 -8.99 23.36 -16.20
C ALA A 35 -8.49 24.57 -15.39
N ASP A 36 -9.31 25.06 -14.46
CA ASP A 36 -8.90 26.07 -13.50
C ASP A 36 -7.60 25.64 -12.82
N THR A 37 -6.68 26.60 -12.62
CA THR A 37 -5.46 26.35 -11.86
C THR A 37 -5.82 25.75 -10.50
N PRO A 38 -5.24 24.60 -10.09
CA PRO A 38 -5.54 23.99 -8.81
C PRO A 38 -5.33 24.99 -7.67
N LYS A 39 -6.40 25.31 -6.94
CA LYS A 39 -6.34 26.20 -5.78
C LYS A 39 -5.82 25.41 -4.58
N ARG A 40 -4.73 25.86 -3.98
CA ARG A 40 -4.17 25.27 -2.75
C ARG A 40 -4.84 25.90 -1.53
N GLY A 41 -5.21 25.07 -0.56
CA GLY A 41 -5.82 25.49 0.71
C GLY A 41 -7.35 25.47 0.69
N GLY A 42 -7.94 25.87 1.81
CA GLY A 42 -9.37 25.75 2.07
C GLY A 42 -9.74 24.47 2.83
N ASN A 43 -11.03 24.32 3.13
CA ASN A 43 -11.58 23.18 3.85
C ASN A 43 -12.48 22.38 2.91
N ILE A 44 -12.33 21.06 2.92
CA ILE A 44 -13.24 20.13 2.24
C ILE A 44 -13.98 19.35 3.32
N THR A 45 -15.31 19.39 3.28
CA THR A 45 -16.15 18.54 4.12
C THR A 45 -16.52 17.29 3.34
N VAL A 46 -16.12 16.13 3.84
CA VAL A 46 -16.42 14.83 3.24
C VAL A 46 -17.37 14.06 4.16
N GLY A 47 -18.53 13.67 3.64
CA GLY A 47 -19.44 12.77 4.35
C GLY A 47 -18.89 11.34 4.33
N ILE A 48 -18.86 10.69 5.49
CA ILE A 48 -18.51 9.28 5.66
C ILE A 48 -19.67 8.53 6.33
N PHE A 49 -19.74 7.21 6.14
CA PHE A 49 -20.84 6.39 6.65
C PHE A 49 -20.40 5.39 7.73
N ASP A 50 -19.10 5.17 7.91
CA ASP A 50 -18.52 4.37 8.99
C ASP A 50 -18.03 5.27 10.13
N SER A 51 -18.02 4.72 11.35
CA SER A 51 -17.38 5.35 12.51
C SER A 51 -15.90 4.99 12.62
N PHE A 52 -15.15 5.80 13.35
CA PHE A 52 -13.78 5.49 13.75
C PHE A 52 -13.80 4.74 15.10
N PRO A 53 -13.44 3.45 15.15
CA PRO A 53 -13.31 2.70 16.41
C PRO A 53 -12.12 3.17 17.28
N GLY A 54 -11.23 3.98 16.70
CA GLY A 54 -9.95 4.38 17.27
C GLY A 54 -8.84 4.20 16.25
N TYR A 55 -7.60 4.45 16.67
CA TYR A 55 -6.41 4.37 15.83
C TYR A 55 -5.37 3.35 16.30
N CYS A 56 -5.65 2.59 17.35
CA CYS A 56 -4.74 1.55 17.84
C CYS A 56 -4.52 0.48 16.77
N MET A 57 -3.45 -0.29 16.91
CA MET A 57 -3.15 -1.38 15.97
C MET A 57 -4.27 -2.44 15.89
N ALA A 58 -4.97 -2.64 17.01
CA ALA A 58 -6.09 -3.58 17.10
C ALA A 58 -7.36 -3.09 16.40
N ASP A 59 -7.48 -1.78 16.16
CA ASP A 59 -8.68 -1.16 15.62
C ASP A 59 -8.73 -1.40 14.10
N ASN A 60 -9.74 -2.15 13.66
CA ASN A 60 -9.94 -2.46 12.25
C ASN A 60 -10.86 -1.42 11.61
N LEU A 61 -10.28 -0.55 10.77
CA LEU A 61 -11.02 0.50 10.08
C LEU A 61 -11.80 -0.06 8.88
N ALA A 62 -13.06 0.33 8.79
CA ALA A 62 -13.97 -0.09 7.73
C ALA A 62 -14.09 1.01 6.67
N ASN A 63 -14.16 0.60 5.40
CA ASN A 63 -14.45 1.41 4.21
C ASN A 63 -14.10 2.92 4.33
N SER A 64 -15.07 3.75 4.71
CA SER A 64 -14.94 5.21 4.74
C SER A 64 -14.08 5.73 5.90
N SER A 65 -14.03 5.03 7.04
CA SER A 65 -13.09 5.35 8.12
C SER A 65 -11.65 4.94 7.75
N LEU A 66 -11.48 3.85 7.00
CA LEU A 66 -10.18 3.50 6.42
C LEU A 66 -9.70 4.57 5.43
N MET A 67 -10.58 5.04 4.54
CA MET A 67 -10.24 6.14 3.62
C MET A 67 -9.79 7.40 4.36
N GLY A 68 -10.50 7.79 5.42
CA GLY A 68 -10.11 8.93 6.25
C GLY A 68 -8.75 8.71 6.94
N ALA A 69 -8.52 7.53 7.51
CA ALA A 69 -7.22 7.22 8.13
C ALA A 69 -6.07 7.19 7.13
N ARG A 70 -6.29 6.77 5.88
CA ARG A 70 -5.26 6.81 4.82
C ARG A 70 -4.89 8.23 4.37
N THR A 71 -5.56 9.27 4.88
CA THR A 71 -5.08 10.65 4.76
C THR A 71 -4.02 11.00 5.81
N ILE A 72 -4.03 10.28 6.93
CA ILE A 72 -3.10 10.41 8.06
C ILE A 72 -1.92 9.45 7.91
N TYR A 73 -2.18 8.25 7.42
CA TYR A 73 -1.22 7.17 7.32
C TYR A 73 -0.97 6.77 5.88
N GLU A 74 0.24 6.28 5.63
CA GLU A 74 0.64 5.70 4.36
C GLU A 74 1.07 4.25 4.54
N THR A 75 0.96 3.45 3.49
CA THR A 75 1.30 2.02 3.51
C THR A 75 2.75 1.76 3.10
N TRP A 76 3.26 0.59 3.49
CA TRP A 76 4.62 0.16 3.11
C TRP A 76 4.77 -0.02 1.59
N VAL A 77 3.72 -0.59 1.00
CA VAL A 77 3.52 -0.78 -0.44
C VAL A 77 2.15 -0.23 -0.82
N GLU A 78 1.93 0.08 -2.09
CA GLU A 78 0.67 0.65 -2.57
C GLU A 78 0.12 -0.12 -3.77
N GLN A 79 -1.21 -0.18 -3.88
CA GLN A 79 -1.86 -0.74 -5.05
C GLN A 79 -2.13 0.37 -6.08
N ARG A 80 -1.56 0.21 -7.27
CA ARG A 80 -1.84 1.11 -8.41
C ARG A 80 -3.23 0.84 -8.99
N ALA A 81 -3.71 1.78 -9.80
CA ALA A 81 -5.00 1.67 -10.48
C ALA A 81 -5.12 0.45 -11.41
N ASP A 82 -4.01 -0.11 -11.88
CA ASP A 82 -3.95 -1.36 -12.66
C ASP A 82 -3.92 -2.62 -11.77
N GLY A 83 -4.10 -2.47 -10.45
CA GLY A 83 -4.13 -3.55 -9.48
C GLY A 83 -2.76 -3.99 -8.96
N LYS A 84 -1.65 -3.49 -9.53
CA LYS A 84 -0.30 -3.93 -9.15
C LYS A 84 0.16 -3.33 -7.83
N ILE A 85 0.76 -4.16 -6.99
CA ILE A 85 1.45 -3.70 -5.79
C ILE A 85 2.83 -3.14 -6.15
N VAL A 86 3.13 -1.94 -5.67
CA VAL A 86 4.41 -1.24 -5.90
C VAL A 86 5.00 -0.69 -4.60
N PRO A 87 6.32 -0.44 -4.54
CA PRO A 87 6.92 0.20 -3.37
C PRO A 87 6.34 1.60 -3.12
N TYR A 88 6.10 1.94 -1.85
CA TYR A 88 5.62 3.26 -1.43
C TYR A 88 6.54 3.86 -0.35
N LEU A 89 6.28 3.60 0.94
CA LEU A 89 7.23 3.89 2.01
C LEU A 89 8.46 2.96 1.95
N LEU A 90 8.29 1.75 1.44
CA LEU A 90 9.41 0.93 0.99
C LEU A 90 10.01 1.50 -0.30
N LYS A 91 11.33 1.41 -0.40
CA LYS A 91 12.09 1.59 -1.62
C LYS A 91 12.04 0.35 -2.51
N SER A 92 12.10 -0.84 -1.90
CA SER A 92 12.04 -2.13 -2.58
C SER A 92 11.56 -3.24 -1.65
N PHE A 93 11.09 -4.33 -2.26
CA PHE A 93 10.88 -5.62 -1.63
C PHE A 93 11.39 -6.69 -2.60
N GLU A 94 12.21 -7.61 -2.09
CA GLU A 94 12.84 -8.67 -2.88
C GLU A 94 12.58 -10.01 -2.18
N HIS A 95 12.54 -11.11 -2.92
CA HIS A 95 12.26 -12.43 -2.35
C HIS A 95 13.26 -13.49 -2.78
N SER A 96 13.39 -14.52 -1.95
CA SER A 96 14.11 -15.75 -2.27
C SER A 96 13.38 -16.55 -3.36
N ALA A 97 14.11 -17.45 -4.05
CA ALA A 97 13.54 -18.28 -5.11
C ALA A 97 12.40 -19.21 -4.64
N ASP A 98 12.36 -19.54 -3.35
CA ASP A 98 11.32 -20.36 -2.74
C ASP A 98 10.15 -19.54 -2.16
N ASN A 99 10.15 -18.22 -2.33
CA ASN A 99 9.14 -17.27 -1.82
C ASN A 99 8.90 -17.36 -0.31
N LYS A 100 9.89 -17.81 0.47
CA LYS A 100 9.80 -17.89 1.94
C LYS A 100 10.51 -16.78 2.66
N THR A 101 11.42 -16.07 1.99
CA THR A 101 12.18 -14.97 2.58
C THR A 101 11.95 -13.70 1.77
N TRP A 102 11.58 -12.63 2.45
CA TRP A 102 11.35 -11.31 1.85
C TRP A 102 12.25 -10.28 2.51
N LEU A 103 13.06 -9.57 1.73
CA LEU A 103 13.86 -8.43 2.17
C LEU A 103 13.12 -7.14 1.83
N LEU A 104 12.72 -6.40 2.86
CA LEU A 104 12.05 -5.12 2.74
C LEU A 104 13.05 -4.01 3.02
N THR A 105 13.19 -3.05 2.09
CA THR A 105 14.05 -1.87 2.27
C THR A 105 13.21 -0.60 2.29
N VAL A 106 13.32 0.16 3.37
CA VAL A 106 12.62 1.43 3.61
C VAL A 106 13.26 2.55 2.80
N ARG A 107 12.46 3.51 2.34
CA ARG A 107 12.95 4.71 1.64
C ARG A 107 13.61 5.68 2.62
N ASP A 108 14.70 6.27 2.19
CA ASP A 108 15.46 7.25 3.00
C ASP A 108 14.70 8.58 3.17
N GLY A 109 14.93 9.23 4.31
CA GLY A 109 14.54 10.63 4.55
C GLY A 109 13.07 10.86 4.92
N ILE A 110 12.26 9.81 5.09
CA ILE A 110 10.87 9.95 5.54
C ILE A 110 10.83 10.10 7.07
N LYS A 111 9.92 10.94 7.54
CA LYS A 111 9.62 11.12 8.97
C LYS A 111 8.13 10.94 9.25
N PHE A 112 7.82 10.42 10.42
CA PHE A 112 6.47 10.47 10.96
C PHE A 112 6.10 11.90 11.38
N HIS A 113 4.81 12.12 11.64
CA HIS A 113 4.26 13.39 12.09
C HIS A 113 4.86 13.92 13.40
N ASP A 114 5.45 13.07 14.23
CA ASP A 114 6.16 13.42 15.46
C ASP A 114 7.65 13.74 15.24
N GLY A 115 8.13 13.65 13.99
CA GLY A 115 9.50 13.94 13.60
C GLY A 115 10.46 12.76 13.72
N THR A 116 10.03 11.61 14.26
CA THR A 116 10.84 10.38 14.28
C THR A 116 11.04 9.82 12.87
N PRO A 117 12.19 9.18 12.59
CA PRO A 117 12.46 8.63 11.26
C PRO A 117 11.60 7.41 10.96
N VAL A 118 11.26 7.22 9.69
CA VAL A 118 10.76 5.93 9.18
C VAL A 118 11.96 5.10 8.77
N ASP A 119 12.36 4.16 9.61
CA ASP A 119 13.53 3.31 9.44
C ASP A 119 13.21 1.82 9.67
N ALA A 120 14.22 0.96 9.70
CA ALA A 120 14.03 -0.46 9.94
C ALA A 120 13.48 -0.79 11.33
N ASP A 121 13.74 0.03 12.35
CA ASP A 121 13.19 -0.19 13.69
C ASP A 121 11.68 0.13 13.71
N ALA A 122 11.26 1.20 13.04
CA ALA A 122 9.85 1.50 12.84
C ALA A 122 9.12 0.39 12.05
N LEU A 123 9.72 -0.09 10.94
CA LEU A 123 9.16 -1.19 10.15
C LEU A 123 9.06 -2.48 10.98
N LEU A 124 10.11 -2.84 11.71
CA LEU A 124 10.14 -3.99 12.60
C LEU A 124 9.02 -3.90 13.64
N ILE A 125 8.88 -2.78 14.34
CA ILE A 125 7.84 -2.60 15.36
C ILE A 125 6.44 -2.72 14.75
N ASN A 126 6.19 -2.15 13.58
CA ASN A 126 4.90 -2.28 12.89
C ASN A 126 4.57 -3.74 12.54
N LEU A 127 5.51 -4.46 11.92
CA LEU A 127 5.30 -5.88 11.55
C LEU A 127 5.12 -6.76 12.78
N GLN A 128 5.88 -6.51 13.85
CA GLN A 128 5.77 -7.23 15.11
C GLN A 128 4.42 -6.96 15.80
N ALA A 129 3.90 -5.74 15.72
CA ALA A 129 2.59 -5.39 16.23
C ALA A 129 1.47 -6.07 15.42
N LEU A 130 1.55 -6.06 14.09
CA LEU A 130 0.58 -6.72 13.21
C LEU A 130 0.44 -8.21 13.54
N ARG A 131 1.57 -8.91 13.69
CA ARG A 131 1.60 -10.34 13.99
C ARG A 131 1.39 -10.70 15.46
N GLY A 132 1.10 -9.71 16.31
CA GLY A 132 0.73 -9.94 17.70
C GLY A 132 1.91 -10.14 18.67
N ALA A 133 3.15 -10.07 18.18
CA ALA A 133 4.34 -10.36 18.97
C ALA A 133 4.65 -9.30 20.05
N LEU A 134 4.07 -8.09 19.96
CA LEU A 134 4.17 -7.08 21.02
C LEU A 134 3.21 -7.34 22.19
N TYR A 135 2.22 -8.22 22.01
CA TYR A 135 1.10 -8.41 22.94
C TYR A 135 1.08 -9.81 23.57
N ILE A 136 1.61 -10.82 22.88
CA ILE A 136 1.67 -12.20 23.37
C ILE A 136 3.06 -12.48 23.94
N ASN A 137 3.12 -12.78 25.24
CA ASN A 137 4.36 -13.21 25.89
C ASN A 137 4.87 -14.52 25.26
N GLY A 138 6.16 -14.56 24.90
CA GLY A 138 6.81 -15.75 24.36
C GLY A 138 6.78 -15.86 22.82
N LEU A 139 6.13 -14.92 22.11
CA LEU A 139 6.10 -14.95 20.64
C LEU A 139 7.41 -14.45 20.00
N ILE A 140 8.11 -13.45 20.56
CA ILE A 140 9.53 -13.10 20.31
C ILE A 140 10.13 -12.31 21.49
N GLY A 141 11.37 -12.62 21.89
CA GLY A 141 12.06 -12.13 23.10
C GLY A 141 12.87 -10.83 23.00
N LYS A 142 12.57 -9.93 22.06
CA LYS A 142 13.30 -8.64 21.91
C LYS A 142 12.41 -7.42 21.63
N THR A 143 11.09 -7.62 21.59
CA THR A 143 10.15 -6.59 21.19
C THR A 143 9.62 -5.81 22.40
N PRO A 144 9.56 -4.46 22.34
CA PRO A 144 8.97 -3.67 23.40
C PRO A 144 7.51 -4.10 23.64
N LYS A 145 7.11 -4.27 24.90
CA LYS A 145 5.71 -4.53 25.23
C LYS A 145 4.87 -3.32 24.82
N SER A 146 3.80 -3.55 24.06
CA SER A 146 2.80 -2.51 23.78
C SER A 146 1.66 -2.62 24.78
N THR A 147 1.03 -1.48 25.10
CA THR A 147 -0.13 -1.38 25.99
C THR A 147 -1.46 -1.68 25.28
N GLY A 148 -1.43 -1.86 23.96
CA GLY A 148 -2.60 -2.20 23.14
C GLY A 148 -3.09 -3.65 23.31
N LYS A 149 -4.05 -4.02 22.47
CA LYS A 149 -4.66 -5.36 22.41
C LYS A 149 -4.26 -6.09 21.14
N LEU A 150 -4.46 -7.41 21.09
CA LEU A 150 -4.36 -8.17 19.85
C LEU A 150 -5.48 -7.77 18.88
N GLY A 151 -5.13 -7.54 17.62
CA GLY A 151 -6.05 -7.25 16.53
C GLY A 151 -6.30 -8.43 15.61
N THR A 152 -7.24 -8.29 14.69
CA THR A 152 -7.53 -9.29 13.65
C THR A 152 -6.40 -9.45 12.63
N ALA A 153 -5.49 -8.48 12.54
CA ALA A 153 -4.29 -8.54 11.70
C ALA A 153 -3.43 -9.80 11.96
N VAL A 154 -3.45 -10.32 13.20
CA VAL A 154 -2.68 -11.51 13.57
C VAL A 154 -3.01 -12.70 12.66
N GLY A 155 -4.29 -12.91 12.34
CA GLY A 155 -4.72 -13.97 11.43
C GLY A 155 -4.21 -13.76 9.99
N PHE A 156 -4.21 -12.52 9.50
CA PHE A 156 -3.68 -12.17 8.18
C PHE A 156 -2.17 -12.33 8.09
N THR A 157 -1.45 -12.12 9.20
CA THR A 157 0.01 -12.22 9.27
C THR A 157 0.52 -13.55 9.83
N ALA A 158 -0.35 -14.54 10.00
CA ALA A 158 0.00 -15.81 10.65
C ALA A 158 1.07 -16.62 9.90
N ASN A 159 1.24 -16.39 8.59
CA ASN A 159 2.31 -17.01 7.80
C ASN A 159 3.70 -16.45 8.13
N ILE A 160 3.80 -15.28 8.81
CA ILE A 160 5.08 -14.69 9.21
C ILE A 160 5.68 -15.46 10.38
N GLN A 161 6.74 -16.21 10.10
CA GLN A 161 7.52 -16.93 11.10
C GLN A 161 8.42 -15.97 11.89
N ASP A 162 9.22 -15.17 11.19
CA ASP A 162 10.20 -14.29 11.82
C ASP A 162 10.32 -12.95 11.11
N VAL A 163 10.72 -11.93 11.86
CA VAL A 163 10.97 -10.58 11.36
C VAL A 163 12.22 -10.05 12.05
N VAL A 164 13.27 -9.85 11.28
CA VAL A 164 14.59 -9.44 11.79
C VAL A 164 15.12 -8.24 11.03
N LYS A 165 15.72 -7.31 11.76
CA LYS A 165 16.46 -6.20 11.15
C LYS A 165 17.75 -6.74 10.52
N THR A 166 18.00 -6.39 9.27
CA THR A 166 19.23 -6.75 8.53
C THR A 166 20.13 -5.55 8.27
N GLY A 167 19.62 -4.34 8.49
CA GLY A 167 20.39 -3.09 8.39
C GLY A 167 19.59 -1.90 8.92
N ALA A 168 20.14 -0.68 8.81
CA ALA A 168 19.47 0.53 9.31
C ALA A 168 18.11 0.82 8.62
N MET A 169 17.98 0.43 7.34
CA MET A 169 16.79 0.65 6.52
C MET A 169 16.18 -0.66 6.00
N SER A 170 16.64 -1.82 6.47
CA SER A 170 16.20 -3.12 5.93
C SER A 170 15.73 -4.08 7.02
N VAL A 171 14.61 -4.75 6.73
CA VAL A 171 14.01 -5.81 7.54
C VAL A 171 13.80 -7.03 6.65
N GLN A 172 14.20 -8.20 7.13
CA GLN A 172 13.91 -9.48 6.51
C GLN A 172 12.74 -10.15 7.23
N ILE A 173 11.85 -10.73 6.43
CA ILE A 173 10.74 -11.56 6.86
C ILE A 173 11.01 -12.99 6.41
N THR A 174 10.76 -13.94 7.30
CA THR A 174 10.76 -15.37 6.99
C THR A 174 9.34 -15.90 7.18
N LEU A 175 8.86 -16.71 6.23
CA LEU A 175 7.52 -17.27 6.19
C LEU A 175 7.53 -18.77 6.47
N PHE A 176 6.47 -19.29 7.09
CA PHE A 176 6.30 -20.73 7.29
C PHE A 176 6.06 -21.45 5.94
N GLN A 177 5.16 -20.91 5.13
CA GLN A 177 4.81 -21.40 3.80
C GLN A 177 5.26 -20.42 2.71
N PRO A 178 5.64 -20.91 1.51
CA PRO A 178 5.90 -20.04 0.35
C PRO A 178 4.70 -19.14 0.05
N GLU A 179 4.96 -17.86 -0.20
CA GLU A 179 3.92 -16.90 -0.59
C GLU A 179 4.52 -15.91 -1.59
N SER A 180 4.21 -16.09 -2.88
CA SER A 180 4.75 -15.27 -3.97
C SER A 180 4.14 -13.87 -4.04
N ASP A 181 2.95 -13.72 -3.47
CA ASP A 181 2.11 -12.52 -3.39
C ASP A 181 2.12 -11.92 -1.97
N TYR A 182 3.21 -12.10 -1.23
CA TYR A 182 3.37 -11.48 0.08
C TYR A 182 3.20 -9.94 0.08
N PRO A 183 3.63 -9.18 -0.95
CA PRO A 183 3.37 -7.74 -1.02
C PRO A 183 1.87 -7.39 -0.97
N GLU A 184 0.99 -8.23 -1.51
CA GLU A 184 -0.47 -8.08 -1.46
C GLU A 184 -0.97 -8.27 -0.03
N SER A 185 -0.46 -9.27 0.69
CA SER A 185 -0.70 -9.46 2.13
C SER A 185 -0.17 -8.30 2.97
N LEU A 186 1.00 -7.74 2.61
CA LEU A 186 1.56 -6.55 3.25
C LEU A 186 0.73 -5.29 2.95
N TYR A 187 0.05 -5.22 1.82
CA TYR A 187 -0.88 -4.14 1.50
C TYR A 187 -2.20 -4.26 2.28
N ALA A 188 -2.75 -5.47 2.39
CA ALA A 188 -3.98 -5.79 3.11
C ALA A 188 -5.15 -4.82 2.81
N SER A 189 -5.39 -4.54 1.52
CA SER A 189 -6.39 -3.56 1.07
C SER A 189 -6.19 -2.16 1.72
N GLY A 190 -4.95 -1.74 1.90
CA GLY A 190 -4.58 -0.44 2.45
C GLY A 190 -4.64 -0.35 3.98
N ARG A 191 -4.78 -1.47 4.71
CA ARG A 191 -4.94 -1.46 6.18
C ARG A 191 -3.62 -1.53 6.95
N PHE A 192 -2.59 -2.08 6.35
CA PHE A 192 -1.28 -2.24 7.00
C PHE A 192 -0.41 -1.02 6.70
N PHE A 193 -0.87 0.11 7.22
CA PHE A 193 -0.16 1.38 7.14
C PHE A 193 0.82 1.58 8.29
N ALA A 194 1.85 2.37 8.02
CA ALA A 194 2.90 2.69 8.97
C ALA A 194 2.38 3.62 10.06
N ARG A 195 2.53 3.21 11.32
CA ARG A 195 2.32 4.04 12.52
C ARG A 195 3.65 4.28 13.21
N ALA A 196 3.83 5.46 13.79
CA ALA A 196 5.04 5.76 14.54
C ALA A 196 5.17 4.80 15.75
N PRO A 197 6.40 4.38 16.12
CA PRO A 197 6.62 3.59 17.33
C PRO A 197 6.04 4.22 18.60
N SER A 198 6.07 5.55 18.69
CA SER A 198 5.47 6.33 19.78
C SER A 198 3.96 6.04 19.93
N GLN A 199 3.23 5.96 18.83
CA GLN A 199 1.80 5.60 18.85
C GLN A 199 1.60 4.12 19.18
N ILE A 200 2.38 3.20 18.59
CA ILE A 200 2.19 1.75 18.79
C ILE A 200 2.45 1.35 20.25
N LEU A 201 3.46 1.95 20.88
CA LEU A 201 3.88 1.63 22.24
C LEU A 201 3.17 2.48 23.30
N GLY A 202 2.64 3.65 22.91
CA GLY A 202 1.93 4.58 23.78
C GLY A 202 0.56 4.08 24.24
N ALA A 203 0.13 4.53 25.42
CA ALA A 203 -1.17 4.19 26.02
C ALA A 203 -2.37 4.92 25.35
N ASP A 204 -2.11 5.96 24.57
CA ASP A 204 -3.08 6.81 23.89
C ASP A 204 -3.16 6.52 22.38
N CYS A 205 -2.80 5.30 21.96
CA CYS A 205 -2.83 4.86 20.57
C CYS A 205 -4.16 5.08 19.85
N SER A 206 -5.27 5.11 20.61
CA SER A 206 -6.63 5.19 20.09
C SER A 206 -7.03 6.61 19.68
N THR A 207 -6.38 7.64 20.23
CA THR A 207 -6.79 9.05 20.07
C THR A 207 -5.70 9.94 19.48
N LYS A 208 -4.44 9.48 19.43
CA LYS A 208 -3.32 10.23 18.85
C LYS A 208 -2.69 9.50 17.67
N PRO A 209 -3.30 9.58 16.47
CA PRO A 209 -2.70 8.98 15.29
C PRO A 209 -1.43 9.74 14.86
N VAL A 210 -0.34 9.01 14.65
CA VAL A 210 0.95 9.53 14.21
C VAL A 210 1.40 8.71 12.98
N GLY A 211 1.20 9.28 11.79
CA GLY A 211 1.50 8.65 10.52
C GLY A 211 2.52 9.44 9.70
N THR A 212 2.53 9.21 8.40
CA THR A 212 3.40 9.90 7.42
C THR A 212 2.61 10.63 6.34
N GLY A 213 1.27 10.51 6.36
CA GLY A 213 0.38 11.08 5.35
C GLY A 213 0.32 12.60 5.36
N ALA A 214 -0.41 13.17 4.41
CA ALA A 214 -0.49 14.62 4.23
C ALA A 214 -1.25 15.36 5.35
N PHE A 215 -2.05 14.66 6.15
CA PHE A 215 -2.92 15.26 7.16
C PHE A 215 -2.63 14.71 8.57
N LYS A 216 -2.91 15.51 9.59
CA LYS A 216 -2.90 15.11 11.00
C LYS A 216 -4.30 15.24 11.57
N LEU A 217 -4.65 14.38 12.52
CA LEU A 217 -5.88 14.56 13.30
C LEU A 217 -5.74 15.81 14.19
N VAL A 218 -6.71 16.72 14.11
CA VAL A 218 -6.72 17.96 14.90
C VAL A 218 -7.74 17.94 16.04
N THR A 219 -8.86 17.25 15.85
CA THR A 219 -9.96 17.14 16.82
C THR A 219 -10.71 15.82 16.60
N THR A 220 -11.14 15.19 17.69
CA THR A 220 -12.07 14.03 17.71
C THR A 220 -13.42 14.44 18.24
#